data_AF-A0A3D3FA73-F1
#
_entry.id   AF-A0A3D3FA73-F1
#
_cell.length_a   1.000
_cell.length_b   1.000
_cell.length_c   1.000
_cell.angle_alpha   90.00
_cell.angle_beta   90.00
_cell.angle_gamma   90.00
#
_symmetry.space_group_name_H-M   'P 1'
#
loop_
_entity.id
_entity.type
_entity.pdbx_description
1 polymer ?
#
loop_
_entity_poly.entity_id
_entity_poly.type
_entity_poly.pdbx_seq_one_letter_code
_entity_poly.pdbx_strand_id
1 'polypeptide(L)'
;KNLFFILSSIVLGLFFTGCSGIKYLTIETLEPAQVTLPGNVRTILVANNVVQQPNDIGHTNQLLGRSGAQRINVSSDSISVFYTEALSQFLNEEAFFDAVLYRQEPLRSDHDFFTEQPISPDKMNELRTEHHVDAIISLDKLLIETH
;
A
#
# COMPACT_ATOMS: atom_id res chain seq x y z
N LYS A 1 -42.34 -11.41 60.19
CA LYS A 1 -41.37 -10.29 60.26
C LYS A 1 -39.99 -10.71 59.75
N ASN A 2 -39.36 -11.76 60.29
CA ASN A 2 -38.02 -12.20 59.87
C ASN A 2 -37.92 -12.64 58.40
N LEU A 3 -38.95 -13.32 57.86
CA LEU A 3 -38.99 -13.73 56.45
C LEU A 3 -39.02 -12.54 55.47
N PHE A 4 -39.65 -11.41 55.87
CA PHE A 4 -39.73 -10.20 55.05
C PHE A 4 -38.39 -9.47 54.99
N PHE A 5 -37.64 -9.46 56.11
CA PHE A 5 -36.27 -8.92 56.14
C PHE A 5 -35.29 -9.76 55.31
N ILE A 6 -35.44 -11.10 55.31
CA ILE A 6 -34.62 -12.00 54.49
C ILE A 6 -34.92 -11.82 53.00
N LEU A 7 -36.20 -11.68 52.63
CA LEU A 7 -36.58 -11.44 51.24
C LEU A 7 -36.06 -10.07 50.76
N SER A 8 -36.12 -9.05 51.62
CA SER A 8 -35.60 -7.72 51.33
C SER A 8 -34.08 -7.70 51.16
N SER A 9 -33.31 -8.47 51.93
CA SER A 9 -31.85 -8.52 51.80
C SER A 9 -31.42 -9.27 50.52
N ILE A 10 -32.13 -10.32 50.11
CA ILE A 10 -31.89 -11.05 48.87
C ILE A 10 -32.15 -10.14 47.66
N VAL A 11 -33.26 -9.39 47.67
CA VAL A 11 -33.58 -8.44 46.61
C VAL A 11 -32.53 -7.34 46.53
N LEU A 12 -32.06 -6.82 47.67
CA LEU A 12 -31.02 -5.79 47.70
C LEU A 12 -29.66 -6.31 47.17
N GLY A 13 -29.29 -7.57 47.48
CA GLY A 13 -28.07 -8.20 46.97
C GLY A 13 -28.07 -8.41 45.44
N LEU A 14 -29.23 -8.64 44.84
CA LEU A 14 -29.37 -8.78 43.38
C LEU A 14 -29.10 -7.47 42.63
N PHE A 15 -29.27 -6.30 43.27
CA PHE A 15 -28.98 -5.00 42.64
C PHE A 15 -27.48 -4.65 42.58
N PHE A 16 -26.61 -5.36 43.30
CA PHE A 16 -25.17 -5.09 43.33
C PHE A 16 -24.31 -5.95 42.39
N THR A 17 -24.92 -6.77 41.52
CA THR A 17 -24.19 -7.67 40.59
C THR A 17 -23.81 -7.01 39.25
N GLY A 18 -23.91 -5.68 39.14
CA GLY A 18 -23.53 -4.92 37.95
C GLY A 18 -22.02 -4.80 37.76
N CYS A 19 -21.31 -5.91 37.53
CA CYS A 19 -19.90 -5.91 37.16
C CYS A 19 -19.80 -5.82 35.62
N SER A 20 -19.78 -4.60 35.08
CA SER A 20 -19.46 -4.40 33.65
C SER A 20 -17.96 -4.14 33.53
N GLY A 21 -17.24 -5.02 32.84
CA GLY A 21 -15.81 -4.84 32.57
C GLY A 21 -15.54 -3.59 31.74
N ILE A 22 -14.36 -3.00 31.93
CA ILE A 22 -13.91 -1.83 31.16
C ILE A 22 -13.89 -2.20 29.68
N LYS A 23 -14.62 -1.43 28.86
CA LYS A 23 -14.58 -1.56 27.41
C LYS A 23 -13.50 -0.62 26.88
N TYR A 24 -12.51 -1.19 26.21
CA TYR A 24 -11.48 -0.43 25.52
C TYR A 24 -11.96 -0.13 24.10
N LEU A 25 -11.91 1.14 23.72
CA LEU A 25 -12.04 1.57 22.33
C LEU A 25 -10.64 1.95 21.85
N THR A 26 -10.14 1.26 20.83
CA THR A 26 -8.90 1.69 20.17
C THR A 26 -9.20 2.94 19.37
N ILE A 27 -8.50 4.04 19.67
CA ILE A 27 -8.54 5.25 18.84
C ILE A 27 -7.37 5.14 17.88
N GLU A 28 -7.65 4.91 16.61
CA GLU A 28 -6.65 4.99 15.56
C GLU A 28 -6.59 6.43 15.06
N THR A 29 -5.48 7.11 15.35
CA THR A 29 -5.21 8.46 14.85
C THR A 29 -4.40 8.34 13.56
N LEU A 30 -5.00 8.71 12.44
CA LEU A 30 -4.30 8.79 11.16
C LEU A 30 -3.60 10.15 11.03
N GLU A 31 -2.34 10.13 10.58
CA GLU A 31 -1.68 11.36 10.18
C GLU A 31 -2.30 11.89 8.87
N PRO A 32 -2.47 13.22 8.73
CA PRO A 32 -3.01 13.79 7.50
C PRO A 32 -2.07 13.53 6.32
N ALA A 33 -2.65 13.20 5.17
CA ALA A 33 -1.89 12.95 3.95
C ALA A 33 -1.05 14.18 3.56
N GLN A 34 0.21 13.96 3.18
CA GLN A 34 1.10 15.04 2.72
C GLN A 34 0.66 15.64 1.39
N VAL A 35 -0.15 14.91 0.61
CA VAL A 35 -0.71 15.33 -0.67
C VAL A 35 -2.23 15.25 -0.59
N THR A 36 -2.91 16.34 -0.93
CA THR A 36 -4.37 16.37 -1.02
C THR A 36 -4.80 16.12 -2.45
N LEU A 37 -5.59 15.06 -2.65
CA LEU A 37 -6.18 14.76 -3.96
C LEU A 37 -7.41 15.65 -4.21
N PRO A 38 -7.67 16.05 -5.46
CA PRO A 38 -8.92 16.74 -5.81
C PRO A 38 -10.13 15.87 -5.45
N GLY A 39 -11.16 16.45 -4.85
CA GLY A 39 -12.34 15.70 -4.39
C GLY A 39 -13.18 15.04 -5.50
N ASN A 40 -12.85 15.32 -6.77
CA ASN A 40 -13.45 14.67 -7.93
C ASN A 40 -12.70 13.41 -8.38
N VAL A 41 -11.60 13.02 -7.72
CA VAL A 41 -10.88 11.78 -8.01
C VAL A 41 -11.48 10.66 -7.17
N ARG A 42 -12.29 9.80 -7.80
CA ARG A 42 -12.99 8.69 -7.15
C ARG A 42 -12.51 7.34 -7.65
N THR A 43 -12.08 7.25 -8.91
CA THR A 43 -11.54 6.02 -9.49
C THR A 43 -10.12 6.23 -9.99
N ILE A 44 -9.25 5.26 -9.75
CA ILE A 44 -7.84 5.35 -10.14
C ILE A 44 -7.37 4.11 -10.90
N LEU A 45 -6.38 4.30 -11.78
CA LEU A 45 -5.61 3.23 -12.40
C LEU A 45 -4.18 3.24 -11.84
N VAL A 46 -3.73 2.10 -11.31
CA VAL A 46 -2.33 1.85 -10.95
C VAL A 46 -1.63 1.22 -12.14
N ALA A 47 -0.52 1.82 -12.58
CA ALA A 47 0.22 1.38 -13.76
C ALA A 47 1.74 1.29 -13.52
N ASN A 48 2.37 0.30 -14.15
CA ASN A 48 3.81 0.14 -14.15
C ASN A 48 4.43 0.91 -15.34
N ASN A 49 5.17 1.97 -15.06
CA ASN A 49 5.90 2.78 -16.03
C ASN A 49 7.43 2.67 -15.86
N VAL A 50 7.89 1.63 -15.18
CA VAL A 50 9.31 1.34 -14.97
C VAL A 50 9.88 0.53 -16.13
N VAL A 51 11.13 0.80 -16.47
CA VAL A 51 11.95 -0.07 -17.31
C VAL A 51 12.76 -1.02 -16.44
N GLN A 52 12.81 -2.29 -16.82
CA GLN A 52 13.53 -3.33 -16.07
C GLN A 52 15.01 -2.99 -15.91
N GLN A 53 15.49 -2.96 -14.66
CA GLN A 53 16.91 -2.82 -14.35
C GLN A 53 17.68 -4.07 -14.84
N PRO A 54 18.81 -3.89 -15.55
CA PRO A 54 19.71 -4.99 -15.93
C PRO A 54 20.26 -5.75 -14.72
N ASN A 55 20.38 -7.07 -14.85
CA ASN A 55 20.76 -7.97 -13.74
C ASN A 55 22.16 -7.71 -13.18
N ASP A 56 23.06 -7.10 -13.95
CA ASP A 56 24.44 -6.81 -13.59
C ASP A 56 24.60 -5.43 -12.90
N ILE A 57 23.51 -4.73 -12.59
CA ILE A 57 23.54 -3.40 -11.97
C ILE A 57 22.95 -3.46 -10.56
N GLY A 58 23.50 -2.68 -9.63
CA GLY A 58 22.97 -2.50 -8.27
C GLY A 58 23.39 -3.55 -7.24
N HIS A 59 23.88 -4.72 -7.67
CA HIS A 59 24.15 -5.84 -6.76
C HIS A 59 25.65 -6.11 -6.60
N THR A 60 26.12 -6.09 -5.35
CA THR A 60 27.47 -6.50 -4.99
C THR A 60 27.48 -7.58 -3.91
N ASN A 61 28.57 -8.34 -3.86
CA ASN A 61 28.83 -9.31 -2.80
C ASN A 61 30.24 -9.08 -2.24
N GLN A 62 30.34 -8.93 -0.92
CA GLN A 62 31.61 -8.87 -0.21
C GLN A 62 31.92 -10.23 0.43
N LEU A 63 32.91 -10.93 -0.12
CA LEU A 63 33.38 -12.19 0.44
C LEU A 63 34.24 -11.95 1.69
N LEU A 64 33.99 -12.74 2.74
CA LEU A 64 34.79 -12.74 3.97
C LEU A 64 36.27 -12.97 3.64
N GLY A 65 37.14 -12.10 4.16
CA GLY A 65 38.59 -12.18 3.94
C GLY A 65 39.09 -11.59 2.61
N ARG A 66 38.23 -10.99 1.78
CA ARG A 66 38.65 -10.23 0.59
C ARG A 66 38.41 -8.73 0.75
N SER A 67 39.35 -7.95 0.23
CA SER A 67 39.21 -6.49 0.13
C SER A 67 38.52 -6.16 -1.18
N GLY A 68 37.29 -5.65 -1.11
CA GLY A 68 36.53 -5.17 -2.26
C GLY A 68 35.24 -5.97 -2.52
N ALA A 69 34.18 -5.23 -2.84
CA ALA A 69 32.90 -5.79 -3.25
C ALA A 69 32.95 -6.19 -4.74
N GLN A 70 32.42 -7.36 -5.07
CA GLN A 70 32.34 -7.84 -6.45
C GLN A 70 30.91 -7.68 -6.97
N ARG A 71 30.77 -7.13 -8.17
CA ARG A 71 29.47 -7.06 -8.86
C ARG A 71 28.98 -8.46 -9.16
N ILE A 72 27.71 -8.72 -8.85
CA ILE A 72 27.04 -10.01 -9.08
C ILE A 72 25.81 -9.80 -9.96
N ASN A 73 25.42 -10.84 -10.70
CA ASN A 73 24.20 -10.83 -11.48
C ASN A 73 23.04 -11.30 -10.61
N VAL A 74 22.08 -10.43 -10.35
CA VAL A 74 20.84 -10.76 -9.64
C VAL A 74 19.66 -10.30 -10.47
N SER A 75 18.71 -11.20 -10.68
CA SER A 75 17.48 -10.86 -11.38
C SER A 75 16.61 -9.97 -10.50
N SER A 76 16.20 -8.84 -11.04
CA SER A 76 15.19 -7.94 -10.44
C SER A 76 13.86 -8.03 -11.18
N ASP A 77 13.64 -9.13 -11.89
CA ASP A 77 12.46 -9.34 -12.72
C ASP A 77 11.18 -9.32 -11.88
N SER A 78 10.11 -8.80 -12.46
CA SER A 78 8.78 -8.77 -11.85
C SER A 78 8.64 -7.94 -10.56
N ILE A 79 9.71 -7.35 -10.01
CA ILE A 79 9.61 -6.58 -8.76
C ILE A 79 8.70 -5.36 -8.93
N SER A 80 8.81 -4.66 -10.06
CA SER A 80 7.91 -3.54 -10.37
C SER A 80 6.45 -3.99 -10.47
N VAL A 81 6.20 -5.16 -11.06
CA VAL A 81 4.86 -5.77 -11.17
C VAL A 81 4.29 -6.04 -9.79
N PHE A 82 5.03 -6.75 -8.93
CA PHE A 82 4.60 -7.04 -7.55
C PHE A 82 4.37 -5.78 -6.74
N TYR A 83 5.22 -4.77 -6.90
CA TYR A 83 5.08 -3.51 -6.18
C TYR A 83 3.79 -2.78 -6.58
N THR A 84 3.51 -2.67 -7.89
CA THR A 84 2.28 -2.02 -8.38
C THR A 84 1.02 -2.82 -8.05
N GLU A 85 1.09 -4.16 -8.06
CA GLU A 85 -0.01 -5.01 -7.65
C GLU A 85 -0.32 -4.85 -6.16
N ALA A 86 0.70 -4.95 -5.30
CA ALA A 86 0.54 -4.79 -3.86
C ALA A 86 0.03 -3.38 -3.50
N LEU A 87 0.53 -2.34 -4.19
CA LEU A 87 0.01 -0.97 -4.02
C LEU A 87 -1.47 -0.89 -4.38
N SER A 88 -1.90 -1.52 -5.49
CA SER A 88 -3.30 -1.52 -5.89
C SER A 88 -4.21 -2.21 -4.86
N GLN A 89 -3.74 -3.33 -4.28
CA GLN A 89 -4.45 -4.05 -3.23
C GLN A 89 -4.58 -3.19 -1.97
N PHE A 90 -3.47 -2.60 -1.52
CA PHE A 90 -3.46 -1.73 -0.35
C PHE A 90 -4.41 -0.53 -0.52
N LEU A 91 -4.34 0.18 -1.66
CA LEU A 91 -5.24 1.32 -1.93
C LEU A 91 -6.71 0.91 -1.99
N ASN A 92 -6.99 -0.30 -2.46
CA ASN A 92 -8.35 -0.84 -2.51
C ASN A 92 -8.87 -1.22 -1.10
N GLU A 93 -8.00 -1.73 -0.23
CA GLU A 93 -8.34 -2.07 1.17
C GLU A 93 -8.62 -0.84 2.04
N GLU A 94 -7.86 0.24 1.84
CA GLU A 94 -8.05 1.50 2.56
C GLU A 94 -9.39 2.20 2.20
N ALA A 95 -10.07 1.77 1.13
CA ALA A 95 -11.38 2.26 0.69
C ALA A 95 -11.46 3.80 0.53
N PHE A 96 -10.33 4.44 0.21
CA PHE A 96 -10.27 5.88 -0.06
C PHE A 96 -10.91 6.23 -1.43
N PHE A 97 -10.75 5.34 -2.40
CA PHE A 97 -11.31 5.45 -3.75
C PHE A 97 -12.55 4.56 -3.89
N ASP A 98 -13.50 4.96 -4.74
CA ASP A 98 -14.64 4.13 -5.11
C ASP A 98 -14.20 2.87 -5.89
N ALA A 99 -13.13 2.98 -6.68
CA ALA A 99 -12.53 1.86 -7.40
C ALA A 99 -11.04 2.05 -7.67
N VAL A 100 -10.28 0.96 -7.56
CA VAL A 100 -8.86 0.88 -7.91
C VAL A 100 -8.68 -0.18 -8.99
N LEU A 101 -8.22 0.23 -10.17
CA LEU A 101 -7.88 -0.66 -11.27
C LEU A 101 -6.37 -0.87 -11.32
N TYR A 102 -5.95 -2.04 -11.78
CA TYR A 102 -4.54 -2.39 -11.97
C TYR A 102 -4.28 -2.82 -13.42
N ARG A 103 -3.25 -2.24 -14.03
CA ARG A 103 -2.75 -2.65 -15.35
C ARG A 103 -1.47 -3.46 -15.19
N GLN A 104 -1.49 -4.70 -15.67
CA GLN A 104 -0.36 -5.62 -15.58
C GLN A 104 0.74 -5.31 -16.60
N GLU A 105 0.39 -4.85 -17.79
CA GLU A 105 1.37 -4.59 -18.85
C GLU A 105 2.20 -3.33 -18.56
N PRO A 106 3.54 -3.40 -18.67
CA PRO A 106 4.39 -2.23 -18.52
C PRO A 106 4.13 -1.22 -19.63
N LEU A 107 4.15 0.07 -19.29
CA LEU A 107 3.95 1.17 -20.22
C LEU A 107 5.19 1.48 -21.06
N ARG A 108 6.38 1.21 -20.52
CA ARG A 108 7.67 1.43 -21.18
C ARG A 108 8.33 0.11 -21.56
N SER A 109 8.96 0.13 -22.73
CA SER A 109 9.71 -0.99 -23.30
C SER A 109 11.09 -0.57 -23.83
N ASP A 110 11.51 0.66 -23.53
CA ASP A 110 12.87 1.14 -23.82
C ASP A 110 13.91 0.53 -22.86
N HIS A 111 15.16 0.98 -22.95
CA HIS A 111 16.28 0.45 -22.16
C HIS A 111 16.81 1.45 -21.11
N ASP A 112 16.18 2.62 -20.97
CA ASP A 112 16.61 3.65 -20.03
C ASP A 112 15.92 3.48 -18.67
N PHE A 113 16.44 2.53 -17.88
CA PHE A 113 15.98 2.26 -16.52
C PHE A 113 16.43 3.33 -15.50
N PHE A 114 17.42 4.16 -15.84
CA PHE A 114 18.02 5.09 -14.89
C PHE A 114 17.28 6.44 -14.88
N THR A 115 16.72 6.84 -16.02
CA THR A 115 15.96 8.08 -16.15
C THR A 115 14.51 7.88 -15.73
N GLU A 116 14.05 8.75 -14.84
CA GLU A 116 12.63 8.90 -14.54
C GLU A 116 11.94 9.56 -15.73
N GLN A 117 10.95 8.87 -16.30
CA GLN A 117 10.18 9.38 -17.43
C GLN A 117 8.70 9.29 -17.10
N PRO A 118 8.02 10.41 -16.81
CA PRO A 118 6.59 10.38 -16.52
C PRO A 118 5.80 10.00 -17.77
N ILE A 119 4.59 9.48 -17.56
CA ILE A 119 3.66 9.18 -18.63
C ILE A 119 3.32 10.49 -19.37
N SER A 120 3.44 10.50 -20.70
CA SER A 120 3.09 11.67 -21.51
C SER A 120 1.61 12.06 -21.33
N PRO A 121 1.25 13.36 -21.45
CA PRO A 121 -0.14 13.81 -21.32
C PRO A 121 -1.09 13.09 -22.27
N ASP A 122 -0.67 12.82 -23.51
CA ASP A 122 -1.49 12.13 -24.51
C ASP A 122 -1.77 10.68 -24.09
N LYS A 123 -0.73 9.95 -23.67
CA LYS A 123 -0.89 8.57 -23.18
C LYS A 123 -1.70 8.52 -21.89
N MET A 124 -1.55 9.51 -21.02
CA MET A 124 -2.35 9.61 -19.80
C MET A 124 -3.84 9.78 -20.10
N ASN A 125 -4.19 10.64 -21.07
CA ASN A 125 -5.57 10.83 -21.49
C ASN A 125 -6.15 9.59 -22.18
N GLU A 126 -5.34 8.90 -22.99
CA GLU A 126 -5.70 7.61 -23.59
C GLU A 126 -6.05 6.59 -22.50
N LEU A 127 -5.16 6.37 -21.53
CA LEU A 127 -5.35 5.43 -20.43
C LEU A 127 -6.58 5.77 -19.56
N ARG A 128 -6.77 7.05 -19.24
CA ARG A 128 -7.95 7.50 -18.48
C ARG A 128 -9.26 7.20 -19.22
N THR A 129 -9.26 7.38 -20.54
CA THR A 129 -10.44 7.14 -21.38
C THR A 129 -10.69 5.64 -21.58
N GLU A 130 -9.63 4.87 -21.85
CA GLU A 130 -9.68 3.41 -22.01
C GLU A 130 -10.25 2.72 -20.76
N HIS A 131 -9.73 3.09 -19.59
CA HIS A 131 -10.08 2.46 -18.32
C HIS A 131 -11.21 3.18 -17.56
N HIS A 132 -11.72 4.31 -18.08
CA HIS A 132 -12.78 5.11 -17.47
C HIS A 132 -12.46 5.53 -16.02
N VAL A 133 -11.24 6.04 -15.80
CA VAL A 133 -10.74 6.44 -14.47
C VAL A 133 -10.53 7.95 -14.34
N ASP A 134 -10.65 8.46 -13.12
CA ASP A 134 -10.44 9.88 -12.82
C ASP A 134 -8.96 10.26 -12.80
N ALA A 135 -8.09 9.39 -12.29
CA ALA A 135 -6.65 9.63 -12.22
C ALA A 135 -5.81 8.36 -12.42
N ILE A 136 -4.51 8.55 -12.63
CA ILE A 136 -3.52 7.48 -12.77
C ILE A 136 -2.45 7.65 -11.71
N ILE A 137 -2.06 6.56 -11.06
CA ILE A 137 -0.88 6.46 -10.21
C ILE A 137 0.11 5.55 -10.92
N SER A 138 1.29 6.06 -11.24
CA SER A 138 2.33 5.30 -11.93
C SER A 138 3.59 5.13 -11.09
N LEU A 139 4.21 3.96 -11.21
CA LEU A 139 5.58 3.75 -10.78
C LEU A 139 6.49 4.11 -11.94
N ASP A 140 7.19 5.24 -11.85
CA ASP A 140 7.98 5.79 -12.98
C ASP A 140 9.47 5.45 -12.91
N LYS A 141 9.96 5.04 -11.73
CA LYS A 141 11.35 4.61 -11.51
C LYS A 141 11.44 3.66 -10.31
N LEU A 142 12.23 2.60 -10.48
CA LEU A 142 12.59 1.68 -9.41
C LEU A 142 14.06 1.29 -9.59
N LEU A 143 14.86 1.52 -8.55
CA LEU A 143 16.25 1.08 -8.49
C LEU A 143 16.41 0.14 -7.30
N ILE A 144 17.12 -0.97 -7.53
CA ILE A 144 17.31 -2.00 -6.52
C ILE A 144 18.80 -2.22 -6.36
N GLU A 145 19.26 -2.12 -5.12
CA GLU A 145 20.65 -2.30 -4.76
C GLU A 145 20.79 -3.23 -3.57
N THR A 146 21.80 -4.08 -3.59
CA THR A 146 22.17 -4.96 -2.47
C THR A 146 23.68 -4.90 -2.30
N HIS A 147 24.15 -4.65 -1.07
CA HIS A 147 25.57 -4.50 -0.76
C HIS A 147 26.14 -5.69 0.02
#